data_AF-A0A9E7HTF1-F1
#
_entry.id   AF-A0A9E7HTF1-F1
#
_cell.length_a   1.000
_cell.length_b   1.000
_cell.length_c   1.000
_cell.angle_alpha   90.00
_cell.angle_beta   90.00
_cell.angle_gamma   90.00
#
_symmetry.space_group_name_H-M   'P 1'
#
loop_
_entity.id
_entity.type
_entity.pdbx_description
1 polymer ?
#
loop_
_entity_poly.entity_id
_entity_poly.type
_entity_poly.pdbx_seq_one_letter_code
_entity_poly.pdbx_strand_id
1 'polypeptide(L)' 'MDDRVRQEGRVPLKEVVADGTRRWFQDALKEARVGDAAMQVLVGQMHHSGYGVLKNDQK' A
#
# COMPACT_ATOMS: atom_id res chain seq x y z
N MET A 1 -7.75 -5.03 36.38
CA MET A 1 -6.89 -5.37 35.22
C MET A 1 -6.63 -4.06 34.50
N ASP A 2 -5.39 -3.59 34.52
CA ASP A 2 -4.97 -2.32 33.92
C ASP A 2 -5.28 -2.26 32.42
N ASP A 3 -6.15 -1.32 32.02
CA ASP A 3 -6.46 -1.02 30.61
C ASP A 3 -5.21 -0.62 29.79
N ARG A 4 -4.11 -0.30 30.46
CA ARG A 4 -2.81 0.06 29.85
C ARG A 4 -2.14 -1.12 29.12
N VAL A 5 -2.30 -2.36 29.60
CA VAL A 5 -1.72 -3.56 28.96
C VAL A 5 -2.47 -3.94 27.67
N ARG A 6 -3.73 -3.51 27.52
CA ARG A 6 -4.55 -3.80 26.32
C ARG A 6 -4.20 -2.95 25.10
N GLN A 7 -3.42 -1.88 25.26
CA GLN A 7 -3.09 -0.95 24.19
C GLN A 7 -1.80 -1.31 23.42
N GLU A 8 -0.90 -2.09 24.00
CA GLU A 8 0.43 -2.37 23.43
C GLU A 8 0.43 -3.22 22.15
N GLY A 9 -0.73 -3.78 21.76
CA GLY A 9 -0.88 -4.58 20.53
C GLY A 9 -1.86 -4.02 19.50
N ARG A 10 -2.41 -2.82 19.71
CA ARG A 10 -3.47 -2.25 18.85
C ARG A 10 -2.90 -1.15 17.97
N VAL A 11 -2.64 -1.50 16.72
CA VAL A 11 -2.28 -0.53 15.68
C VAL A 11 -3.58 0.04 15.09
N PRO A 12 -3.69 1.36 14.85
CA PRO A 12 -4.82 1.92 14.14
C PRO A 12 -5.05 1.24 12.79
N LEU A 13 -6.29 0.88 12.46
CA LEU A 13 -6.61 0.19 11.21
C LEU A 13 -6.08 0.94 9.99
N LYS A 14 -6.13 2.28 10.00
CA LYS A 14 -5.58 3.12 8.94
C LYS A 14 -4.09 2.88 8.68
N GLU A 15 -3.31 2.57 9.71
CA GLU A 15 -1.87 2.29 9.60
C GLU A 15 -1.62 0.89 9.07
N VAL A 16 -2.40 -0.10 9.52
CA VAL A 16 -2.37 -1.46 8.98
C VAL A 16 -2.71 -1.46 7.49
N VAL A 17 -3.76 -0.72 7.10
CA VAL A 17 -4.16 -0.56 5.70
C VAL A 17 -3.10 0.20 4.91
N ALA A 18 -2.52 1.27 5.47
CA ALA A 18 -1.47 2.04 4.80
C ALA A 18 -0.19 1.20 4.57
N ASP A 19 0.21 0.37 5.54
CA ASP A 19 1.34 -0.54 5.40
C ASP A 19 1.03 -1.65 4.37
N GLY A 20 -0.15 -2.27 4.44
CA GLY A 20 -0.57 -3.30 3.49
C GLY A 20 -0.60 -2.80 2.05
N THR A 21 -1.16 -1.62 1.82
CA THR A 21 -1.23 -0.99 0.49
C THR A 21 0.13 -0.58 -0.04
N ARG A 22 1.04 -0.11 0.83
CA ARG A 22 2.42 0.20 0.45
C ARG A 22 3.21 -1.05 0.05
N ARG A 23 3.05 -2.16 0.78
CA ARG A 23 3.69 -3.44 0.43
C ARG A 23 3.14 -3.98 -0.89
N TRP A 24 1.82 -3.95 -1.06
CA TRP A 24 1.19 -4.37 -2.30
C TRP A 24 1.67 -3.56 -3.51
N PHE A 25 1.88 -2.24 -3.36
CA PHE A 25 2.47 -1.42 -4.42
C PHE A 25 3.86 -1.90 -4.83
N GLN A 26 4.73 -2.25 -3.86
CA GLN A 26 6.08 -2.72 -4.16
C GLN A 26 6.07 -4.07 -4.91
N ASP A 27 5.19 -4.99 -4.50
CA ASP A 27 5.03 -6.29 -5.16
C ASP A 27 4.54 -6.11 -6.60
N ALA A 28 3.48 -5.30 -6.80
CA ALA A 28 2.97 -4.97 -8.13
C ALA A 28 4.04 -4.28 -9.00
N LEU A 29 4.82 -3.36 -8.43
CA LEU A 29 5.90 -2.68 -9.15
C LEU A 29 7.02 -3.63 -9.57
N LYS A 30 7.33 -4.63 -8.75
CA LYS A 30 8.32 -5.65 -9.08
C LYS A 30 7.88 -6.48 -10.28
N GLU A 31 6.63 -6.95 -10.29
CA GLU A 31 6.08 -7.73 -11.39
C GLU A 31 5.90 -6.89 -12.67
N ALA A 32 5.47 -5.64 -12.53
CA ALA A 32 5.38 -4.70 -13.65
C ALA A 32 6.73 -4.48 -14.35
N ARG A 33 7.83 -4.44 -13.58
CA ARG A 33 9.20 -4.26 -14.09
C ARG A 33 9.71 -5.47 -14.87
N VAL A 34 9.21 -6.67 -14.61
CA VAL A 34 9.56 -7.88 -15.39
C VAL A 34 8.65 -8.08 -16.60
N GLY A 35 7.70 -7.17 -16.83
CA GLY A 35 6.88 -7.12 -18.04
C GLY A 35 5.43 -7.60 -17.87
N ASP A 36 4.96 -7.82 -16.64
CA ASP A 36 3.55 -8.14 -16.42
C ASP A 36 2.66 -6.92 -16.73
N ALA A 37 1.90 -7.02 -17.82
CA ALA A 37 1.04 -5.94 -18.30
C ALA A 37 -0.12 -5.61 -17.34
N ALA A 38 -0.67 -6.61 -16.64
CA ALA A 38 -1.72 -6.38 -15.66
C ALA A 38 -1.18 -5.60 -14.46
N MET A 39 0.04 -5.92 -14.02
CA MET A 39 0.71 -5.21 -12.94
C MET A 39 1.15 -3.80 -13.35
N GLN A 40 1.52 -3.59 -14.61
CA GLN A 40 1.75 -2.24 -15.15
C GLN A 40 0.49 -1.36 -15.07
N VAL A 41 -0.67 -1.90 -15.48
CA VAL A 41 -1.95 -1.19 -15.38
C VAL A 41 -2.30 -0.89 -13.91
N LEU A 42 -2.13 -1.87 -13.02
CA LEU A 42 -2.39 -1.71 -11.59
C LEU A 42 -1.51 -0.61 -10.97
N VAL A 43 -0.20 -0.61 -11.26
CA VAL A 43 0.73 0.42 -10.78
C VAL A 43 0.32 1.81 -11.25
N GLY A 44 -0.15 1.95 -12.49
CA GLY A 44 -0.69 3.20 -13.02
C GLY A 44 -1.92 3.67 -12.23
N GLN A 45 -2.87 2.78 -11.97
CA GLN A 45 -4.07 3.10 -11.17
C GLN A 45 -3.73 3.50 -9.73
N MET A 46 -2.75 2.83 -9.11
CA MET A 46 -2.27 3.16 -7.77
C MET A 46 -1.64 4.55 -7.72
N HIS A 47 -0.85 4.93 -8.74
CA HIS A 47 -0.30 6.28 -8.86
C HIS A 47 -1.37 7.35 -9.11
N HIS A 48 -2.37 7.07 -9.94
CA HIS A 48 -3.45 8.00 -10.24
C HIS A 48 -4.34 8.27 -9.01
N SER A 49 -4.62 7.23 -8.21
CA SER A 49 -5.48 7.34 -7.02
C SER A 49 -4.72 7.76 -5.75
N GLY A 50 -3.39 7.63 -5.73
CA GLY A 50 -2.59 7.79 -4.51
C GLY A 50 -2.72 6.60 -3.54
N TYR A 51 -3.10 5.43 -4.04
CA TYR A 51 -3.31 4.24 -3.24
C TYR A 51 -1.99 3.48 -3.03
N GLY A 52 -1.52 3.39 -1.78
CA GLY A 52 -0.24 2.75 -1.43
C GLY A 52 1.02 3.54 -1.82
N VAL A 53 0.87 4.63 -2.57
CA VAL A 53 1.96 5.51 -3.04
C VAL A 53 1.47 6.96 -3.08
N LEU A 54 2.40 7.93 -3.02
CA LEU A 54 2.03 9.32 -3.28
C LEU A 54 1.43 9.44 -4.69
N LYS A 55 0.29 10.14 -4.76
CA LYS A 55 -0.37 10.43 -6.02
C LYS A 55 0.61 11.14 -6.94
N ASN A 56 0.69 10.68 -8.19
CA ASN A 56 1.56 11.28 -9.20
C ASN A 56 0.72 11.54 -10.45
N ASP A 57 0.42 12.81 -10.71
CA ASP A 57 -0.41 13.25 -11.85
C ASP A 57 0.31 13.19 -13.20
N GLN A 58 1.60 12.82 -13.24
CA GLN A 58 2.43 12.81 -14.45
C GLN A 58 2.68 11.43 -15.06
N LYS A 59 2.14 10.36 -14.48
CA LYS A 59 2.37 8.97 -14.92
C LYS A 59 1.26 8.41 -15.78
#